data_AF-A0A7C6AKZ3-F1
#
_entry.id   AF-A0A7C6AKZ3-F1
#
_cell.length_a   1.000
_cell.length_b   1.000
_cell.length_c   1.000
_cell.angle_alpha   90.00
_cell.angle_beta   90.00
_cell.angle_gamma   90.00
#
_symmetry.space_group_name_H-M   'P 1'
#
loop_
_entity.id
_entity.type
_entity.pdbx_description
1 polymer ?
#
loop_
_entity_poly.entity_id
_entity_poly.type
_entity_poly.pdbx_seq_one_letter_code
_entity_poly.pdbx_strand_id
1 'polypeptide(L)'
;MKIMRFRFLSPLDPKSFYSFPNIITLTRLIASLTFFTLAAIKLSPTLNFIGLGLHWAGDVADGILARRTKQETILGAEIDIIADRVEAIFFYVNFLSFNPRLFLPIAIYLVDFAFVDFYLSYQFIKYPIISPNYFYLVDKKVYRYNFSPGAKFANSTVVALLLIFLPAWQVVATVFALGLVGVKLRSILWLRQKPGWLPPKPENQLKEVVP
;
A
#
# COMPACT_ATOMS: atom_id res chain seq x y z
N MET A 1 26.99 9.94 -35.61
CA MET A 1 26.36 10.51 -34.40
C MET A 1 25.44 9.45 -33.78
N LYS A 2 25.98 8.60 -32.88
CA LYS A 2 25.20 7.56 -32.19
C LYS A 2 24.38 8.25 -31.11
N ILE A 3 23.08 8.40 -31.35
CA ILE A 3 22.14 8.88 -30.33
C ILE A 3 22.27 7.91 -29.15
N MET A 4 22.71 8.45 -28.02
CA MET A 4 22.81 7.77 -26.74
C MET A 4 21.38 7.38 -26.33
N ARG A 5 20.91 6.20 -26.77
CA ARG A 5 19.63 5.63 -26.37
C ARG A 5 19.71 5.49 -24.85
N PHE A 6 19.01 6.36 -24.12
CA PHE A 6 18.89 6.29 -22.68
C PHE A 6 18.48 4.87 -22.30
N ARG A 7 19.42 4.11 -21.72
CA ARG A 7 19.24 2.71 -21.29
C ARG A 7 18.25 2.58 -20.11
N PHE A 8 17.72 3.71 -19.65
CA PHE A 8 16.85 3.91 -18.49
C PHE A 8 15.45 3.30 -18.62
N LEU A 9 15.01 2.92 -19.82
CA LEU A 9 13.68 2.34 -20.07
C LEU A 9 13.72 0.85 -20.44
N SER A 10 14.86 0.18 -20.22
CA SER A 10 14.97 -1.26 -20.47
C SER A 10 14.22 -2.03 -19.38
N PRO A 11 13.57 -3.17 -19.70
CA PRO A 11 13.04 -4.08 -18.69
C PRO A 11 14.13 -4.49 -17.69
N LEU A 12 13.74 -4.66 -16.43
CA LEU A 12 14.66 -5.07 -15.35
C LEU A 12 14.29 -6.45 -14.81
N ASP A 13 15.28 -7.13 -14.23
CA ASP A 13 15.03 -8.34 -13.44
C ASP A 13 14.19 -7.95 -12.20
N PRO A 14 13.10 -8.66 -11.87
CA PRO A 14 12.32 -8.41 -10.66
C PRO A 14 13.12 -8.41 -9.34
N LYS A 15 14.29 -9.06 -9.31
CA LYS A 15 15.21 -9.07 -8.16
C LYS A 15 16.15 -7.86 -8.11
N SER A 16 16.08 -6.96 -9.09
CA SER A 16 16.94 -5.78 -9.15
C SER A 16 16.70 -4.86 -7.95
N PHE A 17 17.79 -4.39 -7.36
CA PHE A 17 17.75 -3.53 -6.17
C PHE A 17 17.32 -2.08 -6.48
N TYR A 18 17.43 -1.65 -7.74
CA TYR A 18 17.03 -0.31 -8.13
C TYR A 18 16.22 -0.35 -9.42
N SER A 19 15.33 0.63 -9.56
CA SER A 19 14.56 0.90 -10.76
C SER A 19 14.27 2.40 -10.81
N PHE A 20 13.95 2.93 -12.00
CA PHE A 20 13.53 4.32 -12.08
C PHE A 20 12.23 4.60 -11.29
N PRO A 21 11.21 3.71 -11.30
CA PRO A 21 10.07 3.81 -10.38
C PRO A 21 10.47 3.96 -8.90
N ASN A 22 11.46 3.21 -8.40
CA ASN A 22 11.89 3.31 -7.01
C ASN A 22 12.38 4.74 -6.66
N ILE A 23 13.06 5.40 -7.60
CA ILE A 23 13.52 6.78 -7.40
C ILE A 23 12.33 7.73 -7.32
N ILE A 24 11.28 7.50 -8.11
CA ILE A 24 10.05 8.30 -8.05
C ILE A 24 9.36 8.09 -6.70
N THR A 25 9.20 6.84 -6.25
CA THR A 25 8.61 6.53 -4.94
C THR A 25 9.36 7.19 -3.80
N LEU A 26 10.70 7.12 -3.79
CA LEU A 26 11.53 7.79 -2.77
C LEU A 26 11.42 9.31 -2.84
N THR A 27 11.41 9.87 -4.05
CA THR A 27 11.29 11.32 -4.26
C THR A 27 9.93 11.82 -3.78
N ARG A 28 8.85 11.10 -4.13
CA ARG A 28 7.49 11.33 -3.63
C ARG A 28 7.49 11.32 -2.10
N LEU A 29 8.00 10.25 -1.49
CA LEU A 29 8.03 10.07 -0.04
C LEU A 29 8.68 11.26 0.67
N ILE A 30 9.87 11.67 0.21
CA ILE A 30 10.60 12.81 0.78
C ILE A 30 9.81 14.12 0.62
N ALA A 31 9.26 14.35 -0.58
CA ALA A 31 8.51 15.56 -0.87
C ALA A 31 7.23 15.66 -0.01
N SER A 32 6.39 14.62 0.01
CA SER A 32 5.15 14.61 0.80
C SER A 32 5.44 14.74 2.28
N LEU A 33 6.43 14.01 2.83
CA LEU A 33 6.79 14.09 4.25
C LEU A 33 7.32 15.45 4.65
N THR A 34 8.02 16.15 3.75
CA THR A 34 8.44 17.54 3.99
C THR A 34 7.19 18.41 4.18
N PHE A 35 6.19 18.29 3.31
CA PHE A 35 4.94 19.05 3.44
C PHE A 35 4.12 18.65 4.66
N PHE A 36 4.01 17.36 4.98
CA PHE A 36 3.31 16.91 6.19
C PHE A 36 4.01 17.38 7.47
N THR A 37 5.33 17.37 7.51
CA THR A 37 6.10 17.86 8.67
C THR A 37 5.92 19.37 8.82
N LEU A 38 5.99 20.13 7.72
CA LEU A 38 5.71 21.56 7.75
C LEU A 38 4.25 21.86 8.14
N ALA A 39 3.30 21.03 7.73
CA ALA A 39 1.90 21.13 8.13
C ALA A 39 1.72 20.93 9.64
N ALA A 40 2.42 19.96 10.23
CA ALA A 40 2.42 19.71 11.67
C ALA A 40 2.99 20.90 12.45
N ILE A 41 4.14 21.43 12.02
CA ILE A 41 4.82 22.56 12.67
C ILE A 41 3.97 23.84 12.59
N LYS A 42 3.41 24.13 11.41
CA LYS A 42 2.66 25.37 11.15
C LYS A 42 1.17 25.26 11.43
N LEU A 43 0.70 24.10 11.87
CA LEU A 43 -0.74 23.79 12.01
C LEU A 43 -1.55 24.18 10.77
N SER A 44 -1.04 23.82 9.58
CA SER A 44 -1.61 24.28 8.29
C SER A 44 -2.30 23.14 7.54
N PRO A 45 -3.65 23.16 7.42
CA PRO A 45 -4.39 22.21 6.60
C PRO A 45 -3.95 22.23 5.13
N THR A 46 -3.67 23.41 4.58
CA THR A 46 -3.24 23.58 3.19
C THR A 46 -1.96 22.81 2.89
N LEU A 47 -0.95 22.91 3.75
CA LEU A 47 0.29 22.14 3.59
C LEU A 47 0.04 20.63 3.69
N ASN A 48 -0.89 20.21 4.56
CA ASN A 48 -1.28 18.81 4.67
C ASN A 48 -1.91 18.29 3.37
N PHE A 49 -2.79 19.09 2.74
CA PHE A 49 -3.41 18.72 1.46
C PHE A 49 -2.43 18.76 0.28
N ILE A 50 -1.45 19.66 0.28
CA ILE A 50 -0.37 19.64 -0.72
C ILE A 50 0.43 18.33 -0.60
N GLY A 51 0.79 17.93 0.64
CA GLY A 51 1.46 16.64 0.88
C GLY A 51 0.63 15.45 0.38
N LEU A 52 -0.68 15.46 0.64
CA LEU A 52 -1.60 14.42 0.12
C LEU A 52 -1.62 14.40 -1.42
N GLY A 53 -1.68 15.57 -2.05
CA GLY A 53 -1.68 15.69 -3.51
C GLY A 53 -0.40 15.16 -4.15
N LEU A 54 0.76 15.45 -3.55
CA LEU A 54 2.06 14.91 -3.99
C LEU A 54 2.12 13.39 -3.84
N HIS A 55 1.64 12.88 -2.70
CA HIS A 55 1.54 11.45 -2.45
C HIS A 55 0.70 10.75 -3.54
N TRP A 56 -0.55 11.16 -3.75
CA TRP A 56 -1.41 10.54 -4.76
C TRP A 56 -0.88 10.68 -6.18
N ALA A 57 -0.37 11.86 -6.56
CA ALA A 57 0.16 12.07 -7.89
C ALA A 57 1.38 11.20 -8.17
N GLY A 58 2.29 11.05 -7.19
CA GLY A 58 3.49 10.25 -7.36
C GLY A 58 3.22 8.74 -7.34
N ASP A 59 2.28 8.25 -6.52
CA ASP A 59 1.85 6.83 -6.50
C ASP A 59 1.23 6.40 -7.84
N VAL A 60 0.40 7.27 -8.43
CA VAL A 60 -0.13 7.01 -9.76
C VAL A 60 1.00 7.01 -10.80
N ALA A 61 1.95 7.93 -10.69
CA ALA A 61 3.04 8.09 -11.64
C ALA A 61 4.03 6.90 -11.60
N ASP A 62 4.49 6.49 -10.41
CA ASP A 62 5.46 5.39 -10.26
C ASP A 62 4.86 4.06 -10.74
N GLY A 63 3.60 3.78 -10.41
CA GLY A 63 2.90 2.56 -10.80
C GLY A 63 2.66 2.50 -12.30
N ILE A 64 2.21 3.60 -12.92
CA ILE A 64 2.04 3.65 -14.39
C ILE A 64 3.39 3.43 -15.07
N LEU A 65 4.44 4.07 -14.57
CA LEU A 65 5.75 3.99 -15.17
C LEU A 65 6.33 2.60 -15.08
N ALA A 66 6.30 1.98 -13.89
CA ALA A 66 6.82 0.62 -13.67
C ALA A 66 6.19 -0.40 -14.62
N ARG A 67 4.87 -0.33 -14.81
CA ARG A 67 4.13 -1.24 -15.71
C ARG A 67 4.44 -0.98 -17.18
N ARG A 68 4.54 0.30 -17.58
CA ARG A 68 4.85 0.66 -18.98
C ARG A 68 6.28 0.30 -19.36
N THR A 69 7.23 0.40 -18.44
CA THR A 69 8.66 0.12 -18.70
C THR A 69 9.07 -1.30 -18.35
N LYS A 70 8.18 -2.11 -17.76
CA LYS A 70 8.47 -3.45 -17.22
C LYS A 70 9.63 -3.43 -16.24
N GLN A 71 9.60 -2.46 -15.33
CA GLN A 71 10.61 -2.24 -14.29
C GLN A 71 10.06 -2.48 -12.87
N GLU A 72 8.99 -3.26 -12.75
CA GLU A 72 8.49 -3.70 -11.44
C GLU A 72 9.55 -4.61 -10.78
N THR A 73 9.93 -4.29 -9.54
CA THR A 73 10.83 -5.09 -8.72
C THR A 73 10.19 -5.41 -7.38
N ILE A 74 10.64 -6.49 -6.75
CA ILE A 74 10.16 -6.90 -5.41
C ILE A 74 10.43 -5.79 -4.39
N LEU A 75 11.67 -5.31 -4.34
CA LEU A 75 12.05 -4.23 -3.44
C LEU A 75 11.29 -2.93 -3.75
N GLY A 76 11.03 -2.63 -5.02
CA GLY A 76 10.21 -1.49 -5.40
C GLY A 76 8.80 -1.58 -4.82
N ALA A 77 8.16 -2.75 -4.92
CA ALA A 77 6.85 -2.99 -4.33
C ALA A 77 6.87 -2.91 -2.79
N GLU A 78 7.94 -3.39 -2.13
CA GLU A 78 8.09 -3.25 -0.67
C GLU A 78 8.20 -1.79 -0.23
N ILE A 79 9.07 -1.01 -0.89
CA ILE A 79 9.26 0.41 -0.59
C ILE A 79 7.96 1.19 -0.83
N ASP A 80 7.26 0.91 -1.92
CA ASP A 80 5.98 1.53 -2.26
C ASP A 80 4.91 1.28 -1.17
N ILE A 81 4.74 0.01 -0.79
CA ILE A 81 3.82 -0.38 0.30
C ILE A 81 4.15 0.38 1.59
N ILE A 82 5.43 0.47 1.96
CA ILE A 82 5.87 1.14 3.20
C ILE A 82 5.67 2.66 3.10
N ALA A 83 6.07 3.27 1.98
CA ALA A 83 5.94 4.70 1.72
C ALA A 83 4.49 5.15 1.89
N ASP A 84 3.54 4.43 1.27
CA ASP A 84 2.12 4.71 1.40
C ASP A 84 1.64 4.72 2.85
N ARG A 85 2.13 3.81 3.71
CA ARG A 85 1.69 3.73 5.11
C ARG A 85 2.24 4.89 5.90
N VAL A 86 3.51 5.21 5.70
CA VAL A 86 4.16 6.33 6.39
C VAL A 86 3.48 7.65 5.99
N GLU A 87 3.27 7.89 4.70
CA GLU A 87 2.60 9.09 4.20
C GLU A 87 1.15 9.19 4.70
N ALA A 88 0.40 8.09 4.69
CA ALA A 88 -0.97 8.06 5.22
C ALA A 88 -1.02 8.37 6.72
N ILE A 89 -0.12 7.78 7.53
CA ILE A 89 -0.04 8.08 8.97
C ILE A 89 0.17 9.57 9.18
N PHE A 90 1.16 10.17 8.50
CA PHE A 90 1.45 11.60 8.63
C PHE A 90 0.25 12.47 8.22
N PHE A 91 -0.38 12.16 7.09
CA PHE A 91 -1.58 12.87 6.64
C PHE A 91 -2.69 12.83 7.67
N TYR A 92 -3.05 11.64 8.17
CA TYR A 92 -4.19 11.45 9.06
C TYR A 92 -3.95 11.97 10.48
N VAL A 93 -2.73 11.86 11.01
CA VAL A 93 -2.37 12.44 12.31
C VAL A 93 -2.49 13.97 12.27
N ASN A 94 -1.96 14.60 11.22
CA ASN A 94 -2.17 16.03 11.00
C ASN A 94 -3.64 16.37 10.77
N PHE A 95 -4.34 15.60 9.94
CA PHE A 95 -5.74 15.86 9.65
C PHE A 95 -6.63 15.79 10.91
N LEU A 96 -6.31 14.88 11.82
CA LEU A 96 -6.97 14.75 13.12
C LEU A 96 -6.72 15.94 14.05
N SER A 97 -5.53 16.56 14.00
CA SER A 97 -5.23 17.73 14.83
C SER A 97 -6.13 18.93 14.48
N PHE A 98 -6.53 19.05 13.21
CA PHE A 98 -7.47 20.07 12.74
C PHE A 98 -8.94 19.62 12.79
N ASN A 99 -9.20 18.31 12.85
CA ASN A 99 -10.56 17.73 12.87
C ASN A 99 -10.75 16.67 13.97
N PRO A 100 -10.65 17.02 15.28
CA PRO A 100 -10.63 16.02 16.36
C PRO A 100 -11.89 15.14 16.44
N ARG A 101 -13.03 15.64 15.96
CA ARG A 101 -14.30 14.90 15.98
C ARG A 101 -14.24 13.63 15.12
N LEU A 102 -13.36 13.59 14.12
CA LEU A 102 -13.20 12.47 13.18
C LEU A 102 -12.28 11.36 13.72
N PHE A 103 -11.91 11.39 15.01
CA PHE A 103 -10.95 10.44 15.59
C PHE A 103 -11.31 8.98 15.35
N LEU A 104 -12.59 8.61 15.49
CA LEU A 104 -13.01 7.22 15.45
C LEU A 104 -12.81 6.58 14.07
N PRO A 105 -13.35 7.12 12.96
CA PRO A 105 -13.09 6.56 11.63
C PRO A 105 -11.60 6.60 11.26
N ILE A 106 -10.88 7.67 11.65
CA ILE A 106 -9.45 7.80 11.36
C ILE A 106 -8.62 6.73 12.09
N ALA A 107 -8.88 6.50 13.38
CA ALA A 107 -8.15 5.51 14.17
C ALA A 107 -8.37 4.10 13.63
N ILE A 108 -9.62 3.74 13.32
CA ILE A 108 -9.95 2.44 12.73
C ILE A 108 -9.28 2.28 11.36
N TYR A 109 -9.36 3.32 10.53
CA TYR A 109 -8.73 3.31 9.22
C TYR A 109 -7.21 3.19 9.30
N LEU A 110 -6.55 3.87 10.24
CA LEU A 110 -5.10 3.73 10.43
C LEU A 110 -4.71 2.34 10.91
N VAL A 111 -5.47 1.72 11.82
CA VAL A 111 -5.25 0.33 12.21
C VAL A 111 -5.42 -0.61 11.01
N ASP A 112 -6.46 -0.41 10.20
CA ASP A 112 -6.63 -1.19 8.97
C ASP A 112 -5.47 -0.98 8.00
N PHE A 113 -5.31 0.25 7.51
CA PHE A 113 -4.42 0.59 6.42
C PHE A 113 -2.95 0.43 6.80
N ALA A 114 -2.52 0.93 7.97
CA ALA A 114 -1.11 0.90 8.35
C ALA A 114 -0.66 -0.45 8.92
N PHE A 115 -1.58 -1.28 9.44
CA PHE A 115 -1.21 -2.54 10.08
C PHE A 115 -1.82 -3.77 9.39
N VAL A 116 -3.14 -3.87 9.32
CA VAL A 116 -3.81 -5.09 8.80
C VAL A 116 -3.58 -5.25 7.29
N ASP A 117 -3.80 -4.19 6.53
CA ASP A 117 -3.60 -4.13 5.08
C ASP A 117 -2.11 -4.19 4.72
N PHE A 118 -1.24 -3.56 5.52
CA PHE A 118 0.21 -3.72 5.41
C PHE A 118 0.60 -5.20 5.55
N TYR A 119 0.19 -5.86 6.63
CA TYR A 119 0.49 -7.27 6.87
C TYR A 119 0.00 -8.15 5.72
N LEU A 120 -1.24 -7.95 5.26
CA LEU A 120 -1.83 -8.70 4.14
C LEU A 120 -1.06 -8.45 2.83
N SER A 121 -0.79 -7.18 2.51
CA SER A 121 -0.06 -6.80 1.30
C SER A 121 1.32 -7.45 1.28
N TYR A 122 2.06 -7.37 2.38
CA TYR A 122 3.42 -7.90 2.52
C TYR A 122 3.51 -9.43 2.40
N GLN A 123 2.40 -10.17 2.53
CA GLN A 123 2.41 -11.63 2.33
C GLN A 123 2.83 -12.03 0.91
N PHE A 124 2.83 -11.12 -0.06
CA PHE A 124 3.22 -11.43 -1.44
C PHE A 124 4.63 -12.04 -1.54
N ILE A 125 5.55 -11.67 -0.64
CA ILE A 125 6.94 -12.15 -0.58
C ILE A 125 7.03 -13.66 -0.36
N LYS A 126 6.02 -14.27 0.26
CA LYS A 126 5.97 -15.72 0.49
C LYS A 126 5.70 -16.52 -0.78
N TYR A 127 5.33 -15.84 -1.87
CA TYR A 127 4.92 -16.46 -3.12
C TYR A 127 5.86 -16.00 -4.25
N PRO A 128 5.95 -16.76 -5.35
CA PRO A 128 6.78 -16.41 -6.50
C PRO A 128 6.11 -15.31 -7.36
N ILE A 129 5.77 -14.17 -6.75
CA ILE A 129 5.16 -13.01 -7.40
C ILE A 129 5.94 -11.75 -7.07
N ILE A 130 5.90 -10.77 -7.96
CA ILE A 130 6.72 -9.54 -7.87
C ILE A 130 6.10 -8.52 -6.91
N SER A 131 4.77 -8.46 -6.86
CA SER A 131 4.04 -7.47 -6.07
C SER A 131 2.61 -7.93 -5.80
N PRO A 132 1.86 -7.24 -4.92
CA PRO A 132 0.46 -7.58 -4.67
C PRO A 132 -0.45 -7.49 -5.90
N ASN A 133 -0.05 -6.78 -6.96
CA ASN A 133 -0.78 -6.71 -8.23
C ASN A 133 -0.96 -8.10 -8.87
N TYR A 134 -0.10 -9.04 -8.53
CA TYR A 134 -0.06 -10.39 -9.09
C TYR A 134 -0.72 -11.44 -8.17
N PHE A 135 -1.38 -11.03 -7.08
CA PHE A 135 -2.05 -11.97 -6.17
C PHE A 135 -3.11 -12.84 -6.84
N TYR A 136 -3.63 -12.47 -8.02
CA TYR A 136 -4.58 -13.30 -8.77
C TYR A 136 -3.98 -14.65 -9.19
N LEU A 137 -2.64 -14.76 -9.24
CA LEU A 137 -1.92 -16.01 -9.49
C LEU A 137 -1.89 -16.93 -8.26
N VAL A 138 -2.03 -16.37 -7.05
CA VAL A 138 -2.03 -17.11 -5.79
C VAL A 138 -3.45 -17.41 -5.32
N ASP A 139 -4.29 -16.39 -5.23
CA ASP A 139 -5.70 -16.51 -4.89
C ASP A 139 -6.55 -15.39 -5.53
N LYS A 140 -7.47 -15.77 -6.41
CA LYS A 140 -8.35 -14.84 -7.14
C LYS A 140 -9.32 -14.08 -6.22
N LYS A 141 -9.74 -14.64 -5.09
CA LYS A 141 -10.65 -13.96 -4.15
C LYS A 141 -9.87 -12.88 -3.41
N VAL A 142 -8.71 -13.22 -2.85
CA VAL A 142 -7.82 -12.26 -2.18
C VAL A 142 -7.48 -11.10 -3.11
N TYR A 143 -7.14 -11.40 -4.36
CA TYR A 143 -6.93 -10.37 -5.37
C TYR A 143 -8.18 -9.51 -5.60
N ARG A 144 -9.33 -10.12 -5.88
CA ARG A 144 -10.56 -9.39 -6.20
C ARG A 144 -10.95 -8.40 -5.10
N TYR A 145 -10.86 -8.82 -3.84
CA TYR A 145 -11.34 -8.04 -2.70
C TYR A 145 -10.33 -7.03 -2.13
N ASN A 146 -9.04 -7.12 -2.47
CA ASN A 146 -8.01 -6.22 -1.90
C ASN A 146 -7.14 -5.54 -2.96
N PHE A 147 -6.76 -6.27 -4.01
CA PHE A 147 -5.70 -5.84 -4.95
C PHE A 147 -6.20 -5.52 -6.37
N SER A 148 -7.48 -5.76 -6.66
CA SER A 148 -8.10 -5.29 -7.90
C SER A 148 -8.16 -3.75 -7.92
N PRO A 149 -8.20 -3.10 -9.09
CA PRO A 149 -8.23 -1.63 -9.16
C PRO A 149 -9.35 -1.00 -8.33
N GLY A 150 -10.56 -1.57 -8.39
CA GLY A 150 -11.69 -1.09 -7.60
C GLY A 150 -11.52 -1.33 -6.09
N ALA A 151 -10.95 -2.46 -5.70
CA ALA A 151 -10.66 -2.74 -4.29
C ALA A 151 -9.58 -1.81 -3.73
N LYS A 152 -8.54 -1.51 -4.50
CA LYS A 152 -7.50 -0.55 -4.12
C LYS A 152 -8.08 0.85 -3.93
N PHE A 153 -8.88 1.31 -4.89
CA PHE A 153 -9.56 2.60 -4.77
C PHE A 153 -10.47 2.66 -3.53
N ALA A 154 -11.25 1.60 -3.28
CA ALA A 154 -12.06 1.48 -2.08
C ALA A 154 -11.21 1.55 -0.81
N ASN A 155 -10.08 0.85 -0.78
CA ASN A 155 -9.17 0.79 0.36
C ASN A 155 -8.47 2.12 0.64
N SER A 156 -7.84 2.75 -0.35
CA SER A 156 -6.97 3.92 -0.11
C SER A 156 -7.67 5.27 -0.23
N THR A 157 -8.78 5.36 -0.98
CA THR A 157 -9.35 6.65 -1.39
C THR A 157 -10.71 6.94 -0.76
N VAL A 158 -11.61 5.96 -0.63
CA VAL A 158 -13.00 6.23 -0.22
C VAL A 158 -13.10 6.83 1.18
N VAL A 159 -12.35 6.30 2.16
CA VAL A 159 -12.34 6.87 3.52
C VAL A 159 -11.79 8.29 3.52
N ALA A 160 -10.70 8.54 2.79
CA ALA A 160 -10.13 9.88 2.66
C ALA A 160 -11.16 10.86 2.08
N LEU A 161 -11.83 10.51 0.99
CA LEU A 161 -12.83 11.37 0.35
C LEU A 161 -14.04 11.63 1.26
N LEU A 162 -14.54 10.60 1.95
CA LEU A 162 -15.64 10.76 2.91
C LEU A 162 -15.26 11.74 4.02
N LEU A 163 -14.06 11.61 4.58
CA LEU A 163 -13.62 12.45 5.69
C LEU A 163 -13.31 13.90 5.26
N ILE A 164 -12.77 14.09 4.05
CA ILE A 164 -12.40 15.41 3.52
C ILE A 164 -13.65 16.18 3.07
N PHE A 165 -14.54 15.54 2.30
CA PHE A 165 -15.64 16.24 1.64
C PHE A 165 -16.98 16.10 2.37
N LEU A 166 -17.17 15.02 3.15
CA LEU A 166 -18.42 14.71 3.84
C LEU A 166 -18.20 14.39 5.33
N PRO A 167 -17.53 15.28 6.11
CA PRO A 167 -17.17 14.99 7.50
C PRO A 167 -18.39 14.73 8.41
N ALA A 168 -19.57 15.26 8.06
CA ALA A 168 -20.82 14.96 8.76
C ALA A 168 -21.21 13.48 8.69
N TRP A 169 -20.73 12.74 7.68
CA TRP A 169 -21.00 11.32 7.46
C TRP A 169 -19.95 10.42 8.11
N GLN A 170 -19.29 10.89 9.17
CA GLN A 170 -18.29 10.12 9.92
C GLN A 170 -18.73 8.71 10.32
N VAL A 171 -20.02 8.51 10.62
CA VAL A 171 -20.57 7.16 10.93
C VAL A 171 -20.45 6.22 9.73
N VAL A 172 -20.73 6.72 8.51
CA VAL A 172 -20.58 5.96 7.27
C VAL A 172 -19.11 5.62 7.05
N ALA A 173 -18.20 6.58 7.26
CA ALA A 173 -16.76 6.35 7.18
C ALA A 173 -16.28 5.29 8.19
N THR A 174 -16.81 5.30 9.42
CA THR A 174 -16.52 4.30 10.45
C THR A 174 -16.98 2.90 10.03
N VAL A 175 -18.23 2.77 9.57
CA VAL A 175 -18.77 1.48 9.11
C VAL A 175 -17.97 0.96 7.93
N PHE A 176 -17.59 1.84 7.00
CA PHE A 176 -16.77 1.48 5.86
C PHE A 176 -15.37 1.00 6.29
N ALA A 177 -14.69 1.73 7.19
CA ALA A 177 -13.39 1.35 7.72
C ALA A 177 -13.43 -0.01 8.48
N LEU A 178 -14.50 -0.28 9.24
CA LEU A 178 -14.70 -1.59 9.87
C LEU A 178 -14.93 -2.70 8.83
N GLY A 179 -15.71 -2.43 7.79
CA GLY A 179 -15.94 -3.35 6.69
C GLY A 179 -14.63 -3.70 5.98
N LEU A 180 -13.78 -2.69 5.75
CA LEU A 180 -12.43 -2.86 5.23
C LEU A 180 -11.63 -3.84 6.12
N VAL A 181 -11.53 -3.62 7.43
CA VAL A 181 -10.85 -4.55 8.37
C VAL A 181 -11.37 -5.97 8.22
N GLY A 182 -12.70 -6.15 8.21
CA GLY A 182 -13.33 -7.47 8.06
C GLY A 182 -12.92 -8.19 6.77
N VAL A 183 -12.86 -7.46 5.65
CA VAL A 183 -12.40 -8.01 4.36
C VAL A 183 -10.94 -8.47 4.44
N LYS A 184 -10.05 -7.70 5.06
CA LYS A 184 -8.62 -8.07 5.14
C LYS A 184 -8.41 -9.25 6.08
N LEU A 185 -9.04 -9.25 7.24
CA LEU A 185 -8.99 -10.39 8.17
C LEU A 185 -9.48 -11.67 7.49
N ARG A 186 -10.59 -11.59 6.74
CA ARG A 186 -11.10 -12.74 5.96
C ARG A 186 -10.11 -13.18 4.88
N SER A 187 -9.46 -12.24 4.22
CA SER A 187 -8.46 -12.52 3.19
C SER A 187 -7.20 -13.19 3.75
N ILE A 188 -6.75 -12.77 4.94
CA ILE A 188 -5.67 -13.43 5.68
C ILE A 188 -6.04 -14.89 5.99
N LEU A 189 -7.29 -15.15 6.43
CA LEU A 189 -7.75 -16.51 6.69
C LEU A 189 -7.79 -17.38 5.42
N TRP A 190 -8.11 -16.81 4.26
CA TRP A 190 -8.01 -17.54 2.98
C TRP A 190 -6.56 -17.85 2.60
N LEU A 191 -5.64 -16.89 2.78
CA LEU A 191 -4.22 -17.12 2.51
C LEU A 191 -3.58 -18.14 3.44
N ARG A 192 -4.04 -18.24 4.70
CA ARG A 192 -3.58 -19.28 5.66
C ARG A 192 -3.71 -20.70 5.14
N GLN A 193 -4.63 -20.94 4.22
CA GLN A 193 -4.91 -22.26 3.65
C GLN A 193 -4.06 -22.54 2.40
N LYS A 194 -3.19 -21.61 1.97
CA LYS A 194 -2.42 -21.74 0.73
C LYS A 194 -1.02 -22.31 0.98
N PRO A 195 -0.49 -23.13 0.04
CA PRO A 195 0.91 -23.55 0.07
C PRO A 195 1.85 -22.33 0.10
N GLY A 196 2.88 -22.35 0.94
CA GLY A 196 3.80 -21.21 1.13
C GLY A 196 3.39 -20.24 2.25
N TRP A 197 2.21 -20.39 2.84
CA TRP A 197 1.82 -19.59 4.01
C TRP A 197 2.67 -19.87 5.25
N LEU A 198 2.87 -21.17 5.53
CA LEU A 198 3.74 -21.69 6.59
C LEU A 198 5.15 -21.91 6.02
N PRO A 199 6.20 -21.75 6.85
CA PRO A 199 7.52 -22.23 6.46
C PRO A 199 7.45 -23.72 6.11
N PRO A 200 8.30 -24.21 5.18
CA PRO A 200 8.39 -25.64 4.90
C PRO A 200 8.59 -26.40 6.21
N LYS A 201 7.84 -27.49 6.42
CA LYS A 201 8.03 -28.32 7.61
C LYS A 201 9.50 -28.75 7.69
N PRO A 202 10.13 -28.70 8.88
CA PRO A 202 11.48 -29.24 9.04
C PRO A 202 11.50 -30.69 8.57
N GLU A 203 12.51 -31.05 7.78
CA GLU A 203 12.67 -32.37 7.14
C GLU A 203 12.62 -33.55 8.14
N ASN A 204 12.90 -33.27 9.43
CA ASN A 204 12.84 -34.23 10.52
C ASN A 204 11.42 -34.69 10.92
N GLN A 205 10.35 -34.06 10.44
CA GLN A 205 8.96 -34.49 10.72
C GLN A 205 8.37 -35.45 9.67
N LEU A 206 9.11 -35.80 8.61
CA LEU A 206 8.69 -36.78 7.61
C LEU A 206 9.14 -38.22 7.92
N LYS A 207 9.93 -38.42 8.99
CA LYS A 207 10.43 -39.75 9.41
C LYS A 207 9.58 -40.46 10.46
N GLU A 208 8.55 -39.83 11.02
CA GLU A 208 7.69 -40.44 12.05
C GLU A 208 6.30 -40.88 11.55
N VAL A 209 6.04 -40.80 10.24
CA VAL A 209 4.78 -41.30 9.66
C VAL A 209 5.08 -42.24 8.49
N VAL A 210 5.77 -43.34 8.79
CA VAL A 210 5.67 -44.58 8.04
C VAL A 210 5.63 -45.70 9.11
N PRO A 211 4.53 -46.44 9.26
CA PRO A 211 4.49 -47.61 10.13
C PRO A 211 5.46 -48.71 9.66
#